data_AF-A0A0G1JQE5-F1
#
_entry.id   AF-A0A0G1JQE5-F1
#
_cell.length_a   1.000
_cell.length_b   1.000
_cell.length_c   1.000
_cell.angle_alpha   90.00
_cell.angle_beta   90.00
_cell.angle_gamma   90.00
#
_symmetry.space_group_name_H-M   'P 1'
#
loop_
_entity.id
_entity.type
_entity.pdbx_description
1 polymer ?
#
loop_
_entity_poly.entity_id
_entity_poly.type
_entity_poly.pdbx_seq_one_letter_code
_entity_poly.pdbx_strand_id
1 'polypeptide(L)'
;MVLIKAIVKLPRVVSSYSYSFVSKIEKDVTWSNEEKVALLFALVKLFYVPIMLGFSLNNLDILNDSIKSGNLFEMFSNFRLKYVHLLNLFFTIDTLIFSFGYLFESEKLKNVVKSVEPTFFGWAVALATYPPFNEVTNKYLGWYSRDYFFFPDPVVDIPLKIAVVFLIGIYLWATISLGTKSSNLTNRGIVTWGAYRWVRHPAYISKVTAWWIMMLPRISLVAIISLIGWSVIYYLRAITEEKHLMNDADYRKYIKKTRFRFIPNLI
;
A
#
# COMPACT_ATOMS: atom_id res chain seq x y z
N MET A 1 -22.74 -0.42 -23.45
CA MET A 1 -24.10 -0.78 -23.92
C MET A 1 -25.21 -0.57 -22.89
N VAL A 2 -24.93 -0.55 -21.57
CA VAL A 2 -25.96 -0.37 -20.52
C VAL A 2 -26.33 1.11 -20.28
N LEU A 3 -25.37 2.05 -20.41
CA LEU A 3 -25.66 3.49 -20.29
C LEU A 3 -26.58 4.04 -21.40
N ILE A 4 -26.62 3.38 -22.56
CA ILE A 4 -27.39 3.84 -23.74
C ILE A 4 -28.90 3.68 -23.51
N LYS A 5 -29.34 2.72 -22.68
CA LYS A 5 -30.77 2.49 -22.42
C LYS A 5 -31.39 3.48 -21.42
N ALA A 6 -30.58 4.24 -20.68
CA ALA A 6 -31.07 5.24 -19.72
C ALA A 6 -31.47 6.58 -20.39
N ILE A 7 -31.03 6.82 -21.63
CA ILE A 7 -31.27 8.08 -22.37
C ILE A 7 -32.70 8.16 -22.93
N VAL A 8 -33.44 7.04 -22.94
CA VAL A 8 -34.77 6.90 -23.55
C VAL A 8 -35.91 7.58 -22.75
N LYS A 9 -35.61 8.22 -21.60
CA LYS A 9 -36.60 8.91 -20.76
C LYS A 9 -36.42 10.43 -20.65
N LEU A 10 -35.60 11.06 -21.50
CA LEU A 10 -35.44 12.51 -21.50
C LEU A 10 -36.37 13.21 -22.53
N PRO A 11 -36.87 14.42 -22.24
CA PRO A 11 -37.69 15.20 -23.18
C PRO A 11 -36.99 15.34 -24.53
N ARG A 12 -37.74 15.28 -25.64
CA ARG A 12 -37.23 15.24 -27.04
C ARG A 12 -36.15 16.29 -27.35
N VAL A 13 -36.22 17.46 -26.72
CA VAL A 13 -35.25 18.56 -26.88
C VAL A 13 -33.85 18.22 -26.32
N VAL A 14 -33.76 17.43 -25.24
CA VAL A 14 -32.46 16.97 -24.69
C VAL A 14 -31.89 15.81 -25.51
N SER A 15 -32.76 15.01 -26.15
CA SER A 15 -32.34 13.84 -26.94
C SER A 15 -31.58 14.21 -28.22
N SER A 16 -31.95 15.28 -28.93
CA SER A 16 -31.28 15.66 -30.18
C SER A 16 -29.87 16.24 -29.95
N TYR A 17 -29.69 17.02 -28.88
CA TYR A 17 -28.37 17.56 -28.50
C TYR A 17 -27.47 16.49 -27.89
N SER A 18 -28.01 15.57 -27.09
CA SER A 18 -27.23 14.46 -26.53
C SER A 18 -26.79 13.46 -27.59
N TYR A 19 -27.64 13.13 -28.56
CA TYR A 19 -27.26 12.24 -29.67
C TYR A 19 -26.23 12.89 -30.60
N SER A 20 -26.34 14.18 -30.94
CA SER A 20 -25.35 14.83 -31.81
C SER A 20 -24.00 15.08 -31.11
N PHE A 21 -24.02 15.29 -29.79
CA PHE A 21 -22.80 15.40 -28.98
C PHE A 21 -22.12 14.05 -28.81
N VAL A 22 -22.87 12.99 -28.48
CA VAL A 22 -22.34 11.62 -28.36
C VAL A 22 -21.85 11.08 -29.69
N SER A 23 -22.57 11.31 -30.80
CA SER A 23 -22.14 10.86 -32.13
C SER A 23 -20.94 11.65 -32.67
N LYS A 24 -20.66 12.86 -32.15
CA LYS A 24 -19.43 13.62 -32.46
C LYS A 24 -18.22 13.13 -31.66
N ILE A 25 -18.44 12.59 -30.46
CA ILE A 25 -17.41 12.00 -29.60
C ILE A 25 -16.98 10.60 -30.12
N GLU A 26 -17.86 9.91 -30.85
CA GLU A 26 -17.56 8.59 -31.44
C GLU A 26 -16.55 8.61 -32.60
N LYS A 27 -16.12 9.78 -33.08
CA LYS A 27 -15.00 9.87 -34.04
C LYS A 27 -13.67 9.84 -33.29
N ASP A 28 -13.12 8.63 -33.15
CA ASP A 28 -11.70 8.31 -32.93
C ASP A 28 -10.95 9.23 -31.95
N VAL A 29 -11.40 9.29 -30.70
CA VAL A 29 -10.55 9.85 -29.63
C VAL A 29 -9.42 8.86 -29.33
N THR A 30 -8.32 8.98 -30.09
CA THR A 30 -7.08 8.26 -29.81
C THR A 30 -6.31 9.01 -28.72
N TRP A 31 -6.46 8.56 -27.47
CA TRP A 31 -5.74 9.12 -26.34
C TRP A 31 -4.22 8.95 -26.49
N SER A 32 -3.47 10.01 -26.27
CA SER A 32 -2.01 9.96 -26.17
C SER A 32 -1.59 9.10 -24.98
N ASN A 33 -0.33 8.64 -24.98
CA ASN A 33 0.20 7.91 -23.81
C ASN A 33 0.31 8.81 -22.58
N GLU A 34 0.63 10.11 -22.75
CA GLU A 34 0.65 11.05 -21.63
C GLU A 34 -0.75 11.24 -21.03
N GLU A 35 -1.78 11.36 -21.86
CA GLU A 35 -3.16 11.51 -21.39
C GLU A 35 -3.63 10.27 -20.61
N LYS A 36 -3.31 9.06 -21.09
CA LYS A 36 -3.62 7.81 -20.37
C LYS A 36 -2.92 7.76 -19.01
N VAL A 37 -1.64 8.13 -18.96
CA VAL A 37 -0.87 8.17 -17.71
C VAL A 37 -1.47 9.21 -16.76
N ALA A 38 -1.83 10.40 -17.24
CA ALA A 38 -2.45 11.45 -16.44
C ALA A 38 -3.80 11.00 -15.85
N LEU A 39 -4.66 10.36 -16.66
CA LEU A 39 -5.95 9.83 -16.21
C LEU A 39 -5.78 8.74 -15.15
N LEU A 40 -4.93 7.73 -15.41
CA LEU A 40 -4.66 6.68 -14.43
C LEU A 40 -4.05 7.24 -13.15
N PHE A 41 -3.17 8.24 -13.28
CA PHE A 41 -2.55 8.87 -12.13
C PHE A 41 -3.56 9.68 -11.30
N ALA A 42 -4.51 10.36 -11.94
CA ALA A 42 -5.63 11.00 -11.25
C ALA A 42 -6.45 9.98 -10.45
N LEU A 43 -6.68 8.77 -10.99
CA LEU A 43 -7.34 7.68 -10.25
C LEU A 43 -6.50 7.20 -9.06
N VAL A 44 -5.17 7.08 -9.21
CA VAL A 44 -4.26 6.74 -8.10
C VAL A 44 -4.40 7.78 -6.99
N LYS A 45 -4.36 9.08 -7.32
CA LYS A 45 -4.51 10.14 -6.32
C LYS A 45 -5.88 10.12 -5.65
N LEU A 46 -6.95 10.03 -6.46
CA LEU A 46 -8.33 10.00 -5.97
C LEU A 46 -8.54 8.88 -4.95
N PHE A 47 -7.93 7.71 -5.19
CA PHE A 47 -8.03 6.57 -4.28
C PHE A 47 -7.10 6.72 -3.05
N TYR A 48 -5.81 6.98 -3.26
CA TYR A 48 -4.81 6.87 -2.20
C TYR A 48 -4.66 8.11 -1.32
N VAL A 49 -4.88 9.32 -1.84
CA VAL A 49 -4.76 10.56 -1.03
C VAL A 49 -5.70 10.53 0.19
N PRO A 50 -7.03 10.33 0.04
CA PRO A 50 -7.93 10.33 1.19
C PRO A 50 -7.62 9.19 2.17
N ILE A 51 -7.26 8.01 1.66
CA ILE A 51 -6.92 6.85 2.51
C ILE A 51 -5.67 7.12 3.35
N MET A 52 -4.58 7.61 2.73
CA MET A 52 -3.32 7.83 3.43
C MET A 52 -3.40 8.98 4.43
N LEU A 53 -4.12 10.06 4.09
CA LEU A 53 -4.40 11.13 5.03
C LEU A 53 -5.28 10.64 6.18
N GLY A 54 -6.34 9.88 5.88
CA GLY A 54 -7.20 9.29 6.90
C GLY A 54 -6.43 8.39 7.88
N PHE A 55 -5.56 7.51 7.37
CA PHE A 55 -4.69 6.69 8.21
C PHE A 55 -3.70 7.54 9.02
N SER A 56 -3.10 8.57 8.43
CA SER A 56 -2.16 9.46 9.13
C SER A 56 -2.84 10.19 10.28
N LEU A 57 -4.01 10.77 10.03
CA LEU A 57 -4.79 11.49 11.04
C LEU A 57 -5.22 10.54 12.15
N ASN A 58 -5.77 9.37 11.81
CA ASN A 58 -6.17 8.37 12.80
C ASN A 58 -5.00 7.93 13.70
N ASN A 59 -3.82 7.67 13.11
CA ASN A 59 -2.64 7.28 13.89
C ASN A 59 -2.12 8.44 14.78
N LEU A 60 -2.20 9.69 14.29
CA LEU A 60 -1.88 10.88 15.09
C LEU A 60 -2.85 11.07 16.26
N ASP A 61 -4.14 10.85 16.04
CA ASP A 61 -5.17 10.94 17.09
C ASP A 61 -4.90 9.91 18.20
N ILE A 62 -4.60 8.66 17.83
CA ILE A 62 -4.23 7.61 18.80
C ILE A 62 -2.99 8.01 19.62
N LEU A 63 -1.96 8.58 18.98
CA LEU A 63 -0.75 9.05 19.66
C LEU A 63 -1.05 10.25 20.58
N ASN A 64 -1.89 11.18 20.14
CA ASN A 64 -2.28 12.36 20.90
C ASN A 64 -3.10 11.99 22.15
N ASP A 65 -4.07 11.10 22.00
CA ASP A 65 -4.89 10.59 23.11
C ASP A 65 -4.02 9.87 24.14
N SER A 66 -3.02 9.12 23.67
CA SER A 66 -2.03 8.48 24.53
C SER A 66 -1.25 9.50 25.37
N ILE A 67 -0.80 10.60 24.77
CA ILE A 67 -0.05 11.65 25.47
C ILE A 67 -0.96 12.39 26.47
N LYS A 68 -2.20 12.71 26.07
CA LYS A 68 -3.18 13.43 26.91
C LYS A 68 -3.64 12.62 28.12
N SER A 69 -3.71 11.30 27.99
CA SER A 69 -4.05 10.40 29.10
C SER A 69 -3.01 10.37 30.24
N GLY A 70 -1.87 11.07 30.08
CA GLY A 70 -1.11 11.62 31.21
C GLY A 70 -0.05 10.72 31.82
N ASN A 71 0.14 9.48 31.39
CA ASN A 71 1.14 8.60 31.98
C ASN A 71 2.31 8.30 31.03
N LEU A 72 3.03 9.33 30.59
CA LEU A 72 4.35 9.18 29.92
C LEU A 72 5.26 8.21 30.70
N PHE A 73 5.21 8.26 32.04
CA PHE A 73 5.94 7.32 32.89
C PHE A 73 5.43 5.87 32.80
N GLU A 74 4.12 5.63 32.70
CA GLU A 74 3.60 4.26 32.44
C GLU A 74 3.92 3.79 31.02
N MET A 75 3.93 4.70 30.04
CA MET A 75 4.41 4.39 28.70
C MET A 75 5.86 3.91 28.77
N PHE A 76 6.72 4.53 29.57
CA PHE A 76 8.12 4.11 29.72
C PHE A 76 8.34 2.93 30.67
N SER A 77 7.36 2.49 31.45
CA SER A 77 7.52 1.34 32.37
C SER A 77 6.79 0.08 31.86
N ASN A 78 5.68 0.22 31.16
CA ASN A 78 4.90 -0.89 30.63
C ASN A 78 5.31 -1.25 29.20
N PHE A 79 5.99 -2.38 29.03
CA PHE A 79 6.47 -2.86 27.72
C PHE A 79 5.33 -3.02 26.68
N ARG A 80 4.13 -3.42 27.10
CA ARG A 80 2.98 -3.55 26.20
C ARG A 80 2.54 -2.21 25.66
N LEU A 81 2.49 -1.18 26.51
CA LEU A 81 2.16 0.18 26.06
C LEU A 81 3.25 0.71 25.12
N LYS A 82 4.54 0.55 25.46
CA LYS A 82 5.66 0.90 24.55
C LYS A 82 5.48 0.31 23.16
N TYR A 83 5.18 -0.98 23.09
CA TYR A 83 4.97 -1.69 21.83
C TYR A 83 3.86 -1.06 20.98
N VAL A 84 2.70 -0.78 21.58
CA VAL A 84 1.56 -0.13 20.91
C VAL A 84 1.96 1.25 20.37
N HIS A 85 2.60 2.08 21.19
CA HIS A 85 3.01 3.42 20.77
C HIS A 85 4.07 3.40 19.67
N LEU A 86 5.06 2.50 19.75
CA LEU A 86 6.08 2.36 18.71
C LEU A 86 5.46 1.95 17.36
N LEU A 87 4.53 1.01 17.36
CA LEU A 87 3.83 0.62 16.13
C LEU A 87 3.03 1.78 15.55
N ASN A 88 2.25 2.49 16.37
CA ASN A 88 1.48 3.64 15.92
C ASN A 88 2.37 4.75 15.39
N LEU A 89 3.51 5.03 16.06
CA LEU A 89 4.50 5.98 15.57
C LEU A 89 5.06 5.57 14.21
N PHE A 90 5.41 4.30 14.04
CA PHE A 90 5.92 3.81 12.76
C PHE A 90 4.88 3.92 11.64
N PHE A 91 3.63 3.53 11.90
CA PHE A 91 2.56 3.67 10.91
C PHE A 91 2.21 5.14 10.63
N THR A 92 2.25 6.04 11.61
CA THR A 92 2.09 7.49 11.38
C THR A 92 3.15 8.01 10.42
N ILE A 93 4.43 7.72 10.66
CA ILE A 93 5.51 8.20 9.80
C ILE A 93 5.37 7.62 8.38
N ASP A 94 5.06 6.32 8.28
CA ASP A 94 4.82 5.64 7.01
C ASP A 94 3.71 6.33 6.20
N THR A 95 2.54 6.51 6.80
CA THR A 95 1.38 7.08 6.12
C THR A 95 1.56 8.56 5.80
N LEU A 96 2.31 9.32 6.61
CA LEU A 96 2.66 10.71 6.30
C LEU A 96 3.59 10.80 5.08
N ILE A 97 4.60 9.93 4.98
CA ILE A 97 5.50 9.89 3.82
C ILE A 97 4.71 9.51 2.56
N PHE A 98 3.83 8.50 2.63
CA PHE A 98 2.97 8.15 1.51
C PHE A 98 1.98 9.27 1.16
N SER A 99 1.39 9.94 2.14
CA SER A 99 0.50 11.11 1.92
C SER A 99 1.24 12.21 1.17
N PHE A 100 2.45 12.57 1.60
CA PHE A 100 3.30 13.52 0.89
C PHE A 100 3.57 13.05 -0.54
N GLY A 101 3.94 11.77 -0.69
CA GLY A 101 4.17 11.16 -2.00
C GLY A 101 2.98 11.35 -2.93
N TYR A 102 1.74 11.06 -2.51
CA TYR A 102 0.57 11.21 -3.40
C TYR A 102 0.15 12.67 -3.65
N LEU A 103 0.48 13.59 -2.74
CA LEU A 103 0.08 15.01 -2.85
C LEU A 103 1.01 15.82 -3.77
N PHE A 104 2.32 15.57 -3.72
CA PHE A 104 3.31 16.48 -4.31
C PHE A 104 4.16 15.82 -5.41
N GLU A 105 4.33 16.51 -6.53
CA GLU A 105 5.26 16.18 -7.60
C GLU A 105 6.14 17.39 -7.93
N SER A 106 7.44 17.16 -8.06
CA SER A 106 8.37 18.19 -8.50
C SER A 106 9.60 17.57 -9.14
N GLU A 107 10.10 18.19 -10.21
CA GLU A 107 11.38 17.82 -10.83
C GLU A 107 12.53 17.93 -9.82
N LYS A 108 12.50 18.93 -8.93
CA LYS A 108 13.52 19.12 -7.88
C LYS A 108 13.58 17.94 -6.90
N LEU A 109 12.42 17.35 -6.61
CA LEU A 109 12.29 16.18 -5.73
C LEU A 109 12.51 14.86 -6.48
N LYS A 110 12.71 14.92 -7.81
CA LYS A 110 12.91 13.76 -8.69
C LYS A 110 11.83 12.69 -8.52
N ASN A 111 10.58 13.10 -8.32
CA ASN A 111 9.43 12.21 -8.06
C ASN A 111 8.28 12.38 -9.07
N VAL A 112 8.55 13.02 -10.22
CA VAL A 112 7.59 13.11 -11.32
C VAL A 112 7.24 11.70 -11.81
N VAL A 113 5.95 11.46 -12.04
CA VAL A 113 5.45 10.16 -12.50
C VAL A 113 5.90 9.92 -13.94
N LYS A 114 6.58 8.80 -14.16
CA LYS A 114 6.98 8.31 -15.49
C LYS A 114 5.91 7.42 -16.11
N SER A 115 5.26 6.57 -15.29
CA SER A 115 4.21 5.66 -15.73
C SER A 115 3.32 5.23 -14.57
N VAL A 116 2.14 4.68 -14.89
CA VAL A 116 1.20 4.07 -13.94
C VAL A 116 0.91 2.64 -14.41
N GLU A 117 0.68 1.71 -13.49
CA GLU A 117 0.31 0.31 -13.76
C GLU A 117 -0.85 0.27 -14.78
N PRO A 118 -0.63 -0.24 -15.99
CA PRO A 118 -1.66 -0.19 -17.04
C PRO A 118 -2.66 -1.35 -16.96
N THR A 119 -2.37 -2.41 -16.19
CA THR A 119 -3.17 -3.63 -16.19
C THR A 119 -4.24 -3.64 -15.11
N PHE A 120 -5.45 -4.08 -15.47
CA PHE A 120 -6.52 -4.31 -14.50
C PHE A 120 -6.09 -5.25 -13.38
N PHE A 121 -5.32 -6.30 -13.69
CA PHE A 121 -4.87 -7.26 -12.70
C PHE A 121 -3.92 -6.64 -11.66
N GLY A 122 -2.96 -5.80 -12.08
CA GLY A 122 -2.09 -5.08 -11.15
C GLY A 122 -2.86 -4.15 -10.21
N TRP A 123 -3.86 -3.45 -10.75
CA TRP A 123 -4.79 -2.64 -9.94
C TRP A 123 -5.60 -3.50 -8.97
N ALA A 124 -6.25 -4.57 -9.44
CA ALA A 124 -7.09 -5.43 -8.60
C ALA A 124 -6.30 -6.02 -7.43
N VAL A 125 -5.10 -6.52 -7.68
CA VAL A 125 -4.21 -7.11 -6.66
C VAL A 125 -3.74 -6.05 -5.66
N ALA A 126 -3.42 -4.84 -6.09
CA ALA A 126 -3.05 -3.75 -5.18
C ALA A 126 -4.25 -3.27 -4.34
N LEU A 127 -5.41 -3.05 -4.97
CA LEU A 127 -6.62 -2.58 -4.31
C LEU A 127 -7.17 -3.60 -3.32
N ALA A 128 -7.03 -4.91 -3.59
CA ALA A 128 -7.46 -5.98 -2.67
C ALA A 128 -6.88 -5.87 -1.24
N THR A 129 -5.83 -5.07 -1.02
CA THR A 129 -5.25 -4.84 0.30
C THR A 129 -5.54 -3.46 0.88
N TYR A 130 -6.43 -2.67 0.27
CA TYR A 130 -6.81 -1.34 0.75
C TYR A 130 -8.33 -1.21 0.91
N PRO A 131 -8.82 -0.46 1.93
CA PRO A 131 -10.24 -0.16 2.04
C PRO A 131 -10.81 0.60 0.84
N PRO A 132 -12.09 0.38 0.48
CA PRO A 132 -13.00 -0.63 1.03
C PRO A 132 -12.80 -2.03 0.43
N PHE A 133 -11.97 -2.18 -0.60
CA PHE A 133 -11.82 -3.44 -1.35
C PHE A 133 -11.24 -4.58 -0.51
N ASN A 134 -10.41 -4.28 0.48
CA ASN A 134 -9.91 -5.27 1.42
C ASN A 134 -11.02 -5.91 2.27
N GLU A 135 -12.20 -5.31 2.42
CA GLU A 135 -13.35 -5.92 3.09
C GLU A 135 -13.83 -7.16 2.33
N VAL A 136 -13.82 -7.10 0.99
CA VAL A 136 -14.14 -8.26 0.14
C VAL A 136 -13.07 -9.33 0.32
N THR A 137 -11.79 -8.95 0.31
CA THR A 137 -10.68 -9.89 0.57
C THR A 137 -10.82 -10.53 1.96
N ASN A 138 -11.10 -9.73 2.98
CA ASN A 138 -11.34 -10.18 4.36
C ASN A 138 -12.55 -11.11 4.46
N LYS A 139 -13.62 -10.88 3.68
CA LYS A 139 -14.80 -11.75 3.66
C LYS A 139 -14.47 -13.17 3.21
N TYR A 140 -13.57 -13.33 2.24
CA TYR A 140 -13.21 -14.64 1.70
C TYR A 140 -12.01 -15.30 2.39
N LEU A 141 -10.98 -14.52 2.72
CA LEU A 141 -9.76 -15.05 3.35
C LEU A 141 -9.80 -14.98 4.88
N GLY A 142 -10.65 -14.15 5.47
CA GLY A 142 -10.54 -13.76 6.88
C GLY A 142 -9.31 -12.90 7.18
N TRP A 143 -9.29 -12.30 8.37
CA TRP A 143 -8.13 -11.58 8.90
C TRP A 143 -7.84 -12.03 10.33
N TYR A 144 -6.73 -12.76 10.52
CA TYR A 144 -6.39 -13.38 11.80
C TYR A 144 -5.13 -12.79 12.47
N SER A 145 -4.44 -11.89 11.78
CA SER A 145 -3.32 -11.12 12.35
C SER A 145 -3.85 -9.99 13.24
N ARG A 146 -3.16 -9.71 14.36
CA ARG A 146 -3.50 -8.63 15.29
C ARG A 146 -2.29 -7.80 15.66
N ASP A 147 -2.31 -6.54 15.28
CA ASP A 147 -1.23 -5.60 15.57
C ASP A 147 -0.92 -5.54 17.06
N TYR A 148 -1.93 -5.61 17.92
CA TYR A 148 -1.80 -5.61 19.39
C TYR A 148 -2.05 -6.99 20.00
N PHE A 149 -1.28 -7.99 19.58
CA PHE A 149 -1.34 -9.33 20.13
C PHE A 149 -0.84 -9.42 21.59
N PHE A 150 -1.22 -10.50 22.26
CA PHE A 150 -0.87 -10.75 23.66
C PHE A 150 -0.70 -12.24 23.93
N PHE A 151 0.40 -12.59 24.60
CA PHE A 151 0.61 -13.88 25.24
C PHE A 151 0.65 -13.72 26.77
N PRO A 152 0.04 -14.63 27.54
CA PRO A 152 0.09 -14.56 29.01
C PRO A 152 1.50 -14.70 29.59
N ASP A 153 2.36 -15.49 28.94
CA ASP A 153 3.74 -15.71 29.37
C ASP A 153 4.67 -14.59 28.81
N PRO A 154 5.27 -13.75 29.69
CA PRO A 154 6.19 -12.69 29.26
C PRO A 154 7.43 -13.20 28.51
N VAL A 155 7.87 -14.44 28.78
CA VAL A 155 9.04 -15.05 28.11
C VAL A 155 8.77 -15.26 26.62
N VAL A 156 7.51 -15.45 26.24
CA VAL A 156 7.08 -15.56 24.84
C VAL A 156 6.62 -14.20 24.30
N ASP A 157 5.85 -13.46 25.07
CA ASP A 157 5.23 -12.20 24.64
C ASP A 157 6.27 -11.12 24.26
N ILE A 158 7.29 -10.94 25.11
CA ILE A 158 8.27 -9.86 24.94
C ILE A 158 9.16 -10.10 23.70
N PRO A 159 9.80 -11.26 23.51
CA PRO A 159 10.63 -11.50 22.32
C PRO A 159 9.85 -11.39 21.01
N LEU A 160 8.62 -11.91 20.95
CA LEU A 160 7.79 -11.80 19.74
C LEU A 160 7.44 -10.35 19.42
N LYS A 161 7.14 -9.53 20.44
CA LYS A 161 6.90 -8.09 20.26
C LYS A 161 8.15 -7.35 19.79
N ILE A 162 9.32 -7.68 20.32
CA ILE A 162 10.61 -7.13 19.84
C ILE A 162 10.82 -7.50 18.37
N ALA A 163 10.59 -8.76 18.00
CA ALA A 163 10.71 -9.22 16.62
C ALA A 163 9.76 -8.46 15.69
N VAL A 164 8.50 -8.25 16.10
CA VAL A 164 7.53 -7.48 15.33
C VAL A 164 7.94 -6.01 15.19
N VAL A 165 8.38 -5.36 16.27
CA VAL A 165 8.88 -3.97 16.20
C VAL A 165 10.06 -3.87 15.25
N PHE A 166 10.98 -4.83 15.28
CA PHE A 166 12.11 -4.89 14.35
C PHE A 166 11.64 -5.04 12.89
N LEU A 167 10.70 -5.95 12.61
CA LEU A 167 10.14 -6.16 11.27
C LEU A 167 9.39 -4.92 10.77
N ILE A 168 8.55 -4.30 11.59
CA ILE A 168 7.85 -3.06 11.21
C ILE A 168 8.84 -1.89 11.10
N GLY A 169 9.95 -1.92 11.83
CA GLY A 169 11.08 -1.00 11.63
C GLY A 169 11.74 -1.15 10.25
N ILE A 170 11.91 -2.38 9.76
CA ILE A 170 12.38 -2.64 8.38
C ILE A 170 11.35 -2.14 7.36
N TYR A 171 10.07 -2.38 7.62
CA TYR A 171 8.97 -1.87 6.78
C TYR A 171 9.04 -0.33 6.68
N LEU A 172 9.15 0.37 7.81
CA LEU A 172 9.29 1.82 7.84
C LEU A 172 10.58 2.29 7.16
N TRP A 173 11.70 1.60 7.37
CA TRP A 173 12.97 1.93 6.71
C TRP A 173 12.86 1.85 5.18
N ALA A 174 12.09 0.89 4.66
CA ALA A 174 11.78 0.83 3.23
C ALA A 174 11.00 2.07 2.77
N THR A 175 10.00 2.52 3.52
CA THR A 175 9.26 3.75 3.21
C THR A 175 10.14 4.99 3.27
N ILE A 176 10.98 5.12 4.30
CA ILE A 176 11.96 6.22 4.40
C ILE A 176 12.92 6.21 3.20
N SER A 177 13.35 5.02 2.76
CA SER A 177 14.21 4.87 1.58
C SER A 177 13.51 5.31 0.29
N LEU A 178 12.21 5.09 0.15
CA LEU A 178 11.40 5.61 -0.96
C LEU A 178 11.26 7.14 -0.91
N GLY A 179 11.02 7.69 0.28
CA GLY A 179 10.88 9.13 0.52
C GLY A 179 9.80 9.74 -0.37
N THR A 180 10.15 10.77 -1.13
CA THR A 180 9.23 11.51 -2.03
C THR A 180 8.66 10.68 -3.17
N LYS A 181 9.24 9.51 -3.45
CA LYS A 181 8.80 8.57 -4.50
C LYS A 181 7.79 7.53 -3.99
N SER A 182 7.41 7.60 -2.72
CA SER A 182 6.49 6.65 -2.10
C SER A 182 5.11 6.74 -2.75
N SER A 183 4.72 5.70 -3.48
CA SER A 183 3.38 5.52 -4.04
C SER A 183 3.20 4.11 -4.56
N ASN A 184 1.97 3.62 -4.51
CA ASN A 184 1.54 2.39 -5.16
C ASN A 184 1.19 2.66 -6.63
N LEU A 185 1.30 1.62 -7.45
CA LEU A 185 0.85 1.60 -8.86
C LEU A 185 1.55 2.60 -9.79
N THR A 186 2.60 3.29 -9.36
CA THR A 186 3.31 4.26 -10.20
C THR A 186 4.80 3.99 -10.25
N ASN A 187 5.43 4.39 -11.36
CA ASN A 187 6.86 4.55 -11.47
C ASN A 187 7.23 6.03 -11.32
N ARG A 188 7.85 6.40 -10.20
CA ARG A 188 8.40 7.74 -9.94
C ARG A 188 9.93 7.77 -9.91
N GLY A 189 10.54 6.79 -10.56
CA GLY A 189 11.97 6.53 -10.54
C GLY A 189 12.37 5.47 -9.53
N ILE A 190 13.45 4.77 -9.86
CA ILE A 190 13.87 3.57 -9.12
C ILE A 190 14.72 3.97 -7.91
N VAL A 191 14.50 3.28 -6.79
CA VAL A 191 15.24 3.45 -5.53
C VAL A 191 16.08 2.20 -5.31
N THR A 192 17.39 2.38 -5.09
CA THR A 192 18.36 1.28 -4.99
C THR A 192 19.27 1.41 -3.76
N TRP A 193 18.89 2.22 -2.79
CA TRP A 193 19.64 2.49 -1.56
C TRP A 193 18.78 2.19 -0.34
N GLY A 194 19.37 2.27 0.85
CA GLY A 194 18.67 1.94 2.10
C GLY A 194 18.23 0.48 2.11
N ALA A 195 16.96 0.23 2.46
CA ALA A 195 16.41 -1.12 2.51
C ALA A 195 16.48 -1.85 1.15
N TYR A 196 16.30 -1.10 0.04
CA TYR A 196 16.32 -1.63 -1.33
C TYR A 196 17.73 -2.04 -1.81
N ARG A 197 18.79 -1.78 -1.04
CA ARG A 197 20.11 -2.34 -1.34
C ARG A 197 20.15 -3.86 -1.15
N TRP A 198 19.33 -4.39 -0.25
CA TRP A 198 19.43 -5.78 0.23
C TRP A 198 18.48 -6.71 -0.52
N VAL A 199 17.23 -6.29 -0.68
CA VAL A 199 16.17 -7.04 -1.37
C VAL A 199 15.26 -6.06 -2.11
N ARG A 200 14.53 -6.52 -3.13
CA ARG A 200 13.68 -5.64 -3.94
C ARG A 200 12.37 -5.23 -3.26
N HIS A 201 11.84 -6.05 -2.35
CA HIS A 201 10.56 -5.79 -1.66
C HIS A 201 10.70 -5.90 -0.13
N PRO A 202 11.55 -5.07 0.51
CA PRO A 202 11.82 -5.15 1.95
C PRO A 202 10.57 -4.86 2.79
N ALA A 203 9.70 -3.94 2.34
CA ALA A 203 8.44 -3.65 3.01
C ALA A 203 7.48 -4.86 3.00
N TYR A 204 7.35 -5.55 1.87
CA TYR A 204 6.41 -6.66 1.75
C TYR A 204 6.83 -7.86 2.59
N ILE A 205 8.09 -8.28 2.53
CA ILE A 205 8.54 -9.45 3.29
C ILE A 205 8.49 -9.20 4.80
N SER A 206 8.91 -8.02 5.26
CA SER A 206 8.91 -7.69 6.69
C SER A 206 7.48 -7.61 7.24
N LYS A 207 6.57 -6.95 6.51
CA LYS A 207 5.16 -6.85 6.88
C LYS A 207 4.47 -8.22 6.94
N VAL A 208 4.62 -9.04 5.90
CA VAL A 208 4.02 -10.38 5.87
C VAL A 208 4.58 -11.24 7.01
N THR A 209 5.88 -11.20 7.26
CA THR A 209 6.50 -11.95 8.37
C THR A 209 5.97 -11.48 9.72
N ALA A 210 5.78 -10.16 9.92
CA ALA A 210 5.20 -9.63 11.15
C ALA A 210 3.76 -10.14 11.36
N TRP A 211 2.95 -10.22 10.30
CA TRP A 211 1.59 -10.75 10.38
C TRP A 211 1.53 -12.21 10.78
N TRP A 212 2.48 -13.03 10.33
CA TRP A 212 2.59 -14.42 10.77
C TRP A 212 2.84 -14.51 12.28
N ILE A 213 3.71 -13.65 12.84
CA ILE A 213 3.97 -13.60 14.29
C ILE A 213 2.73 -13.10 15.05
N MET A 214 2.12 -12.02 14.58
CA MET A 214 0.93 -11.40 15.19
C MET A 214 -0.30 -12.32 15.21
N MET A 215 -0.36 -13.32 14.33
CA MET A 215 -1.44 -14.32 14.27
C MET A 215 -1.28 -15.43 15.32
N LEU A 216 -0.05 -15.70 15.79
CA LEU A 216 0.27 -16.86 16.65
C LEU A 216 -0.63 -17.07 17.88
N PRO A 217 -1.06 -16.04 18.64
CA PRO A 217 -1.94 -16.29 19.80
C PRO A 217 -3.31 -16.87 19.44
N ARG A 218 -3.66 -16.87 18.15
CA ARG A 218 -4.92 -17.40 17.60
C ARG A 218 -4.68 -18.42 16.50
N ILE A 219 -3.53 -19.10 16.56
CA ILE A 219 -3.17 -20.08 15.55
C ILE A 219 -4.25 -21.14 15.42
N SER A 220 -4.67 -21.36 14.19
CA SER A 220 -5.62 -22.37 13.79
C SER A 220 -5.36 -22.69 12.32
N LEU A 221 -5.84 -23.84 11.84
CA LEU A 221 -5.70 -24.20 10.43
C LEU A 221 -6.31 -23.12 9.52
N VAL A 222 -7.46 -22.55 9.91
CA VAL A 222 -8.12 -21.47 9.17
C VAL A 222 -7.26 -20.20 9.14
N ALA A 223 -6.64 -19.83 10.28
CA ALA A 223 -5.74 -18.68 10.34
C ALA A 223 -4.48 -18.87 9.47
N ILE A 224 -3.93 -20.09 9.42
CA ILE A 224 -2.79 -20.42 8.56
C ILE A 224 -3.17 -20.31 7.08
N ILE A 225 -4.30 -20.90 6.67
CA ILE A 225 -4.80 -20.82 5.28
C ILE A 225 -5.07 -19.36 4.89
N SER A 226 -5.67 -18.59 5.78
CA SER A 226 -5.89 -17.15 5.61
C SER A 226 -4.59 -16.42 5.32
N LEU A 227 -3.58 -16.59 6.19
CA LEU A 227 -2.30 -15.89 6.06
C LEU A 227 -1.48 -16.36 4.85
N ILE A 228 -1.64 -17.61 4.40
CA ILE A 228 -1.13 -18.06 3.10
C ILE A 228 -1.79 -17.25 1.98
N GLY A 229 -3.12 -17.09 1.99
CA GLY A 229 -3.84 -16.28 1.01
C GLY A 229 -3.35 -14.83 0.97
N TRP A 230 -3.18 -14.18 2.13
CA TRP A 230 -2.61 -12.83 2.22
C TRP A 230 -1.17 -12.76 1.72
N SER A 231 -0.35 -13.77 2.03
CA SER A 231 1.03 -13.87 1.54
C SER A 231 1.07 -14.00 0.02
N VAL A 232 0.14 -14.76 -0.58
CA VAL A 232 0.00 -14.88 -2.04
C VAL A 232 -0.41 -13.54 -2.66
N ILE A 233 -1.33 -12.78 -2.07
CA ILE A 233 -1.70 -11.45 -2.58
C ILE A 233 -0.47 -10.52 -2.58
N TYR A 234 0.32 -10.50 -1.50
CA TYR A 234 1.54 -9.69 -1.44
C TYR A 234 2.62 -10.16 -2.42
N TYR A 235 2.73 -11.46 -2.64
CA TYR A 235 3.58 -12.02 -3.69
C TYR A 235 3.14 -11.51 -5.07
N LEU A 236 1.84 -11.62 -5.38
CA LEU A 236 1.28 -11.13 -6.65
C LEU A 236 1.49 -9.63 -6.83
N ARG A 237 1.32 -8.82 -5.76
CA ARG A 237 1.60 -7.38 -5.78
C ARG A 237 3.04 -7.11 -6.22
N ALA A 238 4.00 -7.81 -5.62
CA ALA A 238 5.40 -7.68 -6.01
C ALA A 238 5.58 -8.03 -7.48
N ILE A 239 5.04 -9.16 -7.95
CA ILE A 239 5.19 -9.59 -9.36
C ILE A 239 4.58 -8.58 -10.34
N THR A 240 3.39 -8.05 -10.07
CA THR A 240 2.76 -7.04 -10.93
C THR A 240 3.57 -5.75 -10.93
N GLU A 241 4.06 -5.32 -9.77
CA GLU A 241 4.91 -4.14 -9.64
C GLU A 241 6.24 -4.30 -10.41
N GLU A 242 6.94 -5.43 -10.25
CA GLU A 242 8.17 -5.68 -11.02
C GLU A 242 7.87 -5.70 -12.52
N LYS A 243 6.78 -6.36 -12.95
CA LYS A 243 6.39 -6.40 -14.36
C LYS A 243 6.13 -5.00 -14.93
N HIS A 244 5.48 -4.13 -14.17
CA HIS A 244 5.30 -2.73 -14.54
C HIS A 244 6.64 -1.99 -14.64
N LEU A 245 7.49 -2.12 -13.61
CA LEU A 245 8.76 -1.42 -13.52
C LEU A 245 9.81 -1.92 -14.52
N MET A 246 9.70 -3.15 -15.03
CA MET A 246 10.61 -3.71 -16.03
C MET A 246 10.67 -2.92 -17.34
N ASN A 247 9.68 -2.06 -17.61
CA ASN A 247 9.72 -1.12 -18.72
C ASN A 247 10.78 -0.01 -18.53
N ASP A 248 11.15 0.31 -17.28
CA ASP A 248 12.20 1.28 -16.94
C ASP A 248 13.61 0.66 -17.05
N ALA A 249 14.50 1.32 -17.79
CA ALA A 249 15.88 0.88 -17.97
C ALA A 249 16.66 0.82 -16.66
N ASP A 250 16.38 1.72 -15.71
CA ASP A 250 17.05 1.74 -14.41
C ASP A 250 16.62 0.56 -13.55
N TYR A 251 15.37 0.11 -13.69
CA TYR A 251 14.88 -1.07 -12.97
C TYR A 251 15.57 -2.34 -13.50
N ARG A 252 15.75 -2.45 -14.83
CA ARG A 252 16.50 -3.54 -15.45
C ARG A 252 17.97 -3.59 -15.03
N LYS A 253 18.58 -2.45 -14.69
CA LYS A 253 19.93 -2.40 -14.10
C LYS A 253 19.88 -2.82 -12.63
N TYR A 254 18.90 -2.33 -11.89
CA TYR A 254 18.72 -2.61 -10.47
C TYR A 254 18.52 -4.11 -10.18
N ILE A 255 17.68 -4.81 -10.95
CA ILE A 255 17.43 -6.25 -10.74
C ILE A 255 18.69 -7.11 -10.90
N LYS A 256 19.67 -6.66 -11.70
CA LYS A 256 20.97 -7.34 -11.85
C LYS A 256 21.86 -7.19 -10.61
N LYS A 257 21.74 -6.05 -9.91
CA LYS A 257 22.50 -5.72 -8.70
C LYS A 257 21.86 -6.33 -7.45
N THR A 258 20.56 -6.15 -7.28
CA THR A 258 19.79 -6.70 -6.16
C THR A 258 18.97 -7.87 -6.68
N ARG A 259 19.56 -9.08 -6.61
CA ARG A 259 18.99 -10.30 -7.21
C ARG A 259 17.83 -10.90 -6.42
N PHE A 260 17.73 -10.62 -5.13
CA PHE A 260 16.74 -11.22 -4.25
C PHE A 260 15.46 -10.40 -4.20
N ARG A 261 14.31 -11.08 -4.31
CA ARG A 261 13.01 -10.40 -4.25
C ARG A 261 12.63 -10.08 -2.81
N PHE A 262 12.73 -11.09 -1.94
CA PHE A 262 12.22 -11.03 -0.57
C PHE A 262 13.25 -11.45 0.47
N ILE A 263 13.94 -12.58 0.27
CA ILE A 263 14.87 -13.14 1.24
C ILE A 263 16.23 -13.30 0.56
N PRO A 264 17.33 -12.74 1.13
CA PRO A 264 18.66 -12.97 0.61
C PRO A 264 18.95 -14.47 0.50
N ASN A 265 19.50 -14.90 -0.64
CA ASN A 265 19.87 -16.28 -0.94
C ASN A 265 18.72 -17.30 -1.07
N LEU A 266 17.46 -16.86 -1.09
CA LEU A 266 16.29 -17.75 -1.04
C LEU A 266 15.21 -17.39 -2.08
N ILE A 267 15.61 -16.78 -3.21
CA ILE A 267 14.84 -16.33 -4.41
C ILE A 267 14.97 -14.81 -4.66
#